data_AF-A0AAJ6VIS4-F1
#
_entry.id   AF-A0AAJ6VIS4-F1
#
_cell.length_a   1.000
_cell.length_b   1.000
_cell.length_c   1.000
_cell.angle_alpha   90.00
_cell.angle_beta   90.00
_cell.angle_gamma   90.00
#
_symmetry.space_group_name_H-M   'P 1'
#
loop_
_entity.id
_entity.type
_entity.pdbx_description
1 polymer ?
#
loop_
_entity_poly.entity_id
_entity_poly.type
_entity_poly.pdbx_seq_one_letter_code
_entity_poly.pdbx_strand_id
1 'polypeptide(L)'
;MPCFLCMRNPGNGRAGQALSVFLRMQKEGLKPTEYTHVSVLNACTQLLDLRRGKQIHGRIIICNLGGNVFVCNALTDLYARCGEIDQARKLFDRMVIRNVVTWNLMISGYLKNRQSEKCIDLFHEMQVSNLKPDQVTVSSVLGAYIRGGYIDEARKVFGEIREKDEVCWTTMIVGCAQNGKEEDALLLFSEMLLENARPDGYTISSVVSSCAKLASLYHGQVVHGKAFLMGVDDDLLVSSALVDMYCKCGVTRDAWTLFSTMQTRNVVSWNSMIGGYALNGQDLEALSLYENMLEENLKPDSVTFVGVLSACVHAGLVEEGKEYFSSMNDQHGLEPTPDHYACMVNLFGRSGHMDKAVDLISKMSQEPNSLIWTTFLSVCVMKGDIKHGEMAARCLIELNPLNAVPYIMLSNMYAARGRWKDVASIRSLMKSKHVKKFSAYSWIEIDNEVHKFVADDRTHPDAKIIHVQLNRLIRKLQEAGFSPNTNLVLHDFGEDEKLESINYHSEKLALAYGLIKKPRGVTPIRIIKNIRTCADCHIFMKFVSNITRRPVILRDSNRFHHFVQGQCSCKDYW
;
A
#
# COMPACT_ATOMS: atom_id res chain seq x y z
N MET A 1 35.20 15.62 -6.86
CA MET A 1 35.08 15.08 -8.24
C MET A 1 33.60 15.07 -8.62
N PRO A 2 33.14 15.74 -9.69
CA PRO A 2 31.75 15.65 -10.11
C PRO A 2 31.49 14.34 -10.85
N CYS A 3 30.34 13.75 -10.55
CA CYS A 3 29.88 12.42 -10.95
C CYS A 3 29.64 12.31 -12.47
N PHE A 4 30.16 11.23 -13.07
CA PHE A 4 30.16 10.93 -14.52
C PHE A 4 28.78 10.55 -15.11
N LEU A 5 27.68 10.62 -14.34
CA LEU A 5 26.35 10.14 -14.76
C LEU A 5 25.44 11.18 -15.43
N CYS A 6 25.85 12.45 -15.56
CA CYS A 6 25.04 13.49 -16.22
C CYS A 6 25.16 13.52 -17.77
N MET A 7 25.94 12.63 -18.40
CA MET A 7 26.25 12.70 -19.85
C MET A 7 25.49 11.72 -20.75
N ARG A 8 24.39 11.11 -20.30
CA ARG A 8 23.52 10.32 -21.21
C ARG A 8 22.04 10.65 -21.05
N ASN A 9 21.71 11.92 -21.27
CA ASN A 9 20.39 12.28 -21.77
C ASN A 9 20.58 13.09 -23.06
N PRO A 10 20.22 12.57 -24.25
CA PRO A 10 20.45 13.27 -25.52
C PRO A 10 19.81 14.67 -25.57
N GLY A 11 18.79 14.92 -24.75
CA GLY A 11 18.17 16.25 -24.59
C GLY A 11 19.07 17.28 -23.91
N ASN A 12 19.81 16.91 -22.87
CA ASN A 12 20.66 17.85 -22.11
C ASN A 12 21.84 18.36 -22.93
N GLY A 13 22.40 17.52 -23.80
CA GLY A 13 23.46 17.92 -24.72
C GLY A 13 22.99 18.99 -25.71
N ARG A 14 21.76 18.85 -26.25
CA ARG A 14 21.16 19.83 -27.17
C ARG A 14 20.79 21.13 -26.46
N ALA A 15 20.27 21.07 -25.24
CA ALA A 15 19.97 22.24 -24.43
C ALA A 15 21.22 23.07 -24.11
N GLY A 16 22.32 22.41 -23.69
CA GLY A 16 23.60 23.07 -23.46
C GLY A 16 24.19 23.71 -24.72
N GLN A 17 24.08 23.02 -25.86
CA GLN A 17 24.49 23.56 -27.17
C GLN A 17 23.68 24.81 -27.56
N ALA A 18 22.36 24.80 -27.38
CA ALA A 18 21.51 25.96 -27.66
C ALA A 18 21.95 27.21 -26.88
N LEU A 19 22.28 27.05 -25.59
CA LEU A 19 22.82 28.14 -24.78
C LEU A 19 24.19 28.62 -25.27
N SER A 20 25.06 27.71 -25.70
CA SER A 20 26.39 28.05 -26.24
C SER A 20 26.31 28.85 -27.55
N VAL A 21 25.41 28.46 -28.46
CA VAL A 21 25.18 29.15 -29.73
C VAL A 21 24.57 30.53 -29.49
N PHE A 22 23.66 30.65 -28.54
CA PHE A 22 23.10 31.95 -28.15
C PHE A 22 24.15 32.91 -27.60
N LEU A 23 25.08 32.43 -26.77
CA LEU A 23 26.19 33.26 -26.28
C LEU A 23 27.13 33.71 -27.40
N ARG A 24 27.39 32.84 -28.38
CA ARG A 24 28.19 33.19 -29.56
C ARG A 24 27.50 34.24 -30.42
N MET A 25 26.21 34.05 -30.72
CA MET A 25 25.38 35.01 -31.44
C MET A 25 25.47 36.42 -30.83
N GLN A 26 25.46 36.50 -29.49
CA GLN A 26 25.58 37.77 -28.78
C GLN A 26 26.97 38.39 -28.84
N LYS A 27 28.03 37.57 -28.78
CA LYS A 27 29.41 38.05 -28.96
C LYS A 27 29.64 38.60 -30.37
N GLU A 28 28.96 38.02 -31.36
CA GLU A 28 29.00 38.44 -32.77
C GLU A 28 28.07 39.63 -33.07
N GLY A 29 27.38 40.18 -32.06
CA GLY A 29 26.53 41.37 -32.20
C GLY A 29 25.19 41.12 -32.90
N LEU A 30 24.82 39.86 -33.14
CA LEU A 30 23.55 39.49 -33.77
C LEU A 30 22.39 39.66 -32.77
N LYS A 31 21.29 40.28 -33.23
CA LYS A 31 20.10 40.53 -32.39
C LYS A 31 19.23 39.27 -32.28
N PRO A 32 18.98 38.74 -31.08
CA PRO A 32 18.07 37.62 -30.90
C PRO A 32 16.64 37.93 -31.31
N THR A 33 15.97 36.95 -31.92
CA THR A 33 14.53 37.03 -32.24
C THR A 33 13.68 36.46 -31.09
N GLU A 34 12.37 36.67 -31.16
CA GLU A 34 11.41 36.03 -30.24
C GLU A 34 11.55 34.49 -30.20
N TYR A 35 11.74 33.84 -31.34
CA TYR A 35 12.00 32.39 -31.44
C TYR A 35 13.32 32.00 -30.79
N THR A 36 14.36 32.84 -30.93
CA THR A 36 15.65 32.63 -30.28
C THR A 36 15.47 32.65 -28.76
N HIS A 37 14.72 33.62 -28.23
CA HIS A 37 14.43 33.72 -26.81
C HIS A 37 13.62 32.52 -26.29
N VAL A 38 12.57 32.09 -27.01
CA VAL A 38 11.79 30.89 -26.65
C VAL A 38 12.68 29.64 -26.61
N SER A 39 13.52 29.44 -27.62
CA SER A 39 14.42 28.27 -27.69
C SER A 39 15.42 28.23 -26.53
N VAL A 40 15.98 29.37 -26.16
CA VAL A 40 16.98 29.48 -25.08
C VAL A 40 16.30 29.36 -23.71
N LEU A 41 15.09 29.89 -23.54
CA LEU A 41 14.27 29.66 -22.34
C LEU A 41 13.93 28.19 -22.16
N ASN A 42 13.50 27.50 -23.21
CA ASN A 42 13.23 26.05 -23.16
C ASN A 42 14.49 25.25 -22.80
N ALA A 43 15.66 25.66 -23.30
CA ALA A 43 16.93 25.07 -22.89
C ALA A 43 17.24 25.30 -21.40
N CYS A 44 17.00 26.52 -20.88
CA CYS A 44 17.11 26.79 -19.44
C CYS A 44 16.11 25.96 -18.63
N THR A 45 14.89 25.78 -19.10
CA THR A 45 13.86 24.96 -18.46
C THR A 45 14.28 23.49 -18.38
N GLN A 46 14.83 22.93 -19.46
CA GLN A 46 15.34 21.55 -19.48
C GLN A 46 16.52 21.33 -18.54
N LEU A 47 17.36 22.36 -18.39
CA LEU A 47 18.53 22.33 -17.50
C LEU A 47 18.21 22.77 -16.06
N LEU A 48 16.97 23.19 -15.78
CA LEU A 48 16.55 23.83 -14.53
C LEU A 48 17.45 25.02 -14.13
N ASP A 49 18.00 25.74 -15.11
CA ASP A 49 18.90 26.87 -14.90
C ASP A 49 18.11 28.18 -14.78
N LEU A 50 17.54 28.36 -13.59
CA LEU A 50 16.77 29.56 -13.25
C LEU A 50 17.61 30.84 -13.34
N ARG A 51 18.92 30.78 -13.05
CA ARG A 51 19.79 31.96 -13.04
C ARG A 51 19.93 32.52 -14.46
N ARG A 52 20.27 31.68 -15.43
CA ARG A 52 20.34 32.10 -16.84
C ARG A 52 18.96 32.46 -17.37
N GLY A 53 17.93 31.73 -16.96
CA GLY A 53 16.54 32.07 -17.27
C GLY A 53 16.15 33.50 -16.87
N LYS A 54 16.47 33.92 -15.63
CA LYS A 54 16.23 35.29 -15.14
C LYS A 54 17.03 36.35 -15.94
N GLN A 55 18.25 36.05 -16.38
CA GLN A 55 19.04 36.94 -17.25
C GLN A 55 18.39 37.14 -18.63
N ILE A 56 17.88 36.05 -19.21
CA ILE A 56 17.17 36.09 -20.50
C ILE A 56 15.85 36.85 -20.37
N HIS A 57 15.11 36.65 -19.27
CA HIS A 57 13.90 37.42 -18.98
C HIS A 57 14.17 38.92 -18.90
N GLY A 58 15.23 39.35 -18.22
CA GLY A 58 15.64 40.76 -18.19
C GLY A 58 15.87 41.35 -19.59
N ARG A 59 16.47 40.56 -20.50
CA ARG A 59 16.66 40.97 -21.91
C ARG A 59 15.36 41.03 -22.69
N ILE A 60 14.43 40.10 -22.47
CA ILE A 60 13.09 40.11 -23.08
C ILE A 60 12.35 41.41 -22.74
N ILE A 61 12.47 41.89 -21.49
CA ILE A 61 11.90 43.17 -21.06
C ILE A 61 12.54 44.33 -21.83
N ILE A 62 13.88 44.37 -21.93
CA ILE A 62 14.61 45.43 -22.67
C ILE A 62 14.23 45.43 -24.16
N CYS A 63 14.05 44.26 -24.77
CA CYS A 63 13.65 44.12 -26.17
C CYS A 63 12.16 44.35 -26.43
N ASN A 64 11.38 44.72 -25.41
CA ASN A 64 9.93 44.91 -25.47
C ASN A 64 9.16 43.69 -26.02
N LEU A 65 9.64 42.48 -25.73
CA LEU A 65 9.02 41.22 -26.18
C LEU A 65 8.02 40.64 -25.17
N GLY A 66 7.75 41.34 -24.07
CA GLY A 66 6.85 40.89 -23.00
C GLY A 66 5.36 40.82 -23.35
N GLY A 67 4.96 41.30 -24.54
CA GLY A 67 3.60 41.14 -25.06
C GLY A 67 3.39 39.89 -25.93
N ASN A 68 4.47 39.20 -26.32
CA ASN A 68 4.38 38.01 -27.17
C ASN A 68 3.97 36.77 -26.34
N VAL A 69 2.81 36.18 -26.67
CA VAL A 69 2.24 35.02 -25.97
C VAL A 69 3.19 33.81 -25.93
N PHE A 70 3.96 33.55 -26.98
CA PHE A 70 4.93 32.43 -27.01
C PHE A 70 6.10 32.68 -26.07
N VAL A 71 6.61 33.91 -26.00
CA VAL A 71 7.69 34.29 -25.07
C VAL A 71 7.19 34.23 -23.63
N CYS A 72 5.98 34.74 -23.35
CA CYS A 72 5.36 34.66 -22.03
C CYS A 72 5.10 33.20 -21.62
N ASN A 73 4.60 32.35 -22.52
CA ASN A 73 4.42 30.92 -22.25
C ASN A 73 5.76 30.25 -21.88
N ALA A 74 6.83 30.51 -22.62
CA ALA A 74 8.17 29.97 -22.32
C ALA A 74 8.72 30.48 -20.97
N LEU A 75 8.48 31.74 -20.61
CA LEU A 75 8.86 32.29 -19.31
C LEU A 75 8.05 31.67 -18.16
N THR A 76 6.73 31.58 -18.33
CA THR A 76 5.83 30.95 -17.35
C THR A 76 6.25 29.51 -17.08
N ASP A 77 6.55 28.76 -18.13
CA ASP A 77 7.03 27.38 -18.03
C ASP A 77 8.39 27.25 -17.32
N LEU A 78 9.35 28.12 -17.67
CA LEU A 78 10.64 28.21 -16.99
C LEU A 78 10.48 28.44 -15.49
N TYR A 79 9.71 29.46 -15.10
CA TYR A 79 9.52 29.79 -13.68
C TYR A 79 8.79 28.66 -12.94
N ALA A 80 7.75 28.10 -13.54
CA ALA A 80 6.99 27.00 -12.93
C ALA A 80 7.86 25.74 -12.72
N ARG A 81 8.64 25.31 -13.72
CA ARG A 81 9.50 24.12 -13.59
C ARG A 81 10.70 24.32 -12.69
N CYS A 82 11.20 25.56 -12.57
CA CYS A 82 12.30 25.90 -11.67
C CYS A 82 11.84 26.20 -10.22
N GLY A 83 10.57 25.98 -9.88
CA GLY A 83 10.05 26.12 -8.50
C GLY A 83 9.57 27.52 -8.11
N GLU A 84 9.64 28.51 -9.01
CA GLU A 84 9.24 29.90 -8.77
C GLU A 84 7.81 30.16 -9.26
N ILE A 85 6.86 29.35 -8.76
CA ILE A 85 5.49 29.31 -9.27
C ILE A 85 4.75 30.65 -9.09
N ASP A 86 5.08 31.45 -8.08
CA ASP A 86 4.47 32.77 -7.88
C ASP A 86 4.89 33.76 -8.97
N GLN A 87 6.12 33.66 -9.50
CA GLN A 87 6.56 34.47 -10.63
C GLN A 87 5.89 34.02 -11.92
N ALA A 88 5.71 32.72 -12.09
CA ALA A 88 4.94 32.16 -13.20
C ALA A 88 3.47 32.67 -13.16
N ARG A 89 2.85 32.70 -11.97
CA ARG A 89 1.48 33.22 -11.80
C ARG A 89 1.39 34.71 -12.13
N LYS A 90 2.35 35.53 -11.67
CA LYS A 90 2.41 36.97 -12.03
C LYS A 90 2.50 37.20 -13.53
N LEU A 91 3.28 36.37 -14.25
CA LEU A 91 3.37 36.46 -15.70
C LEU A 91 2.04 36.06 -16.35
N PHE A 92 1.44 34.96 -15.90
CA PHE A 92 0.13 34.51 -16.38
C PHE A 92 -0.96 35.59 -16.19
N ASP A 93 -1.02 36.22 -15.02
CA ASP A 93 -2.03 37.25 -14.71
C ASP A 93 -1.85 38.52 -15.58
N ARG A 94 -0.63 38.81 -16.03
CA ARG A 94 -0.33 39.94 -16.93
C ARG A 94 -0.65 39.70 -18.40
N MET A 95 -0.89 38.45 -18.81
CA MET A 95 -1.19 38.12 -20.21
C MET A 95 -2.62 38.56 -20.56
N VAL A 96 -2.75 39.40 -21.59
CA VAL A 96 -4.06 39.88 -22.09
C VAL A 96 -4.80 38.77 -22.85
N ILE A 97 -4.06 37.96 -23.62
CA ILE A 97 -4.59 36.83 -24.38
C ILE A 97 -4.00 35.55 -23.80
N ARG A 98 -4.88 34.65 -23.33
CA ARG A 98 -4.51 33.33 -22.82
C ARG A 98 -5.20 32.27 -23.66
N ASN A 99 -4.43 31.38 -24.26
CA ASN A 99 -4.96 30.22 -24.98
C ASN A 99 -4.82 28.97 -24.10
N VAL A 100 -5.35 27.84 -24.57
CA VAL A 100 -5.32 26.55 -23.84
C VAL A 100 -3.89 26.17 -23.40
N VAL A 101 -2.87 26.45 -24.23
CA VAL A 101 -1.46 26.20 -23.88
C VAL A 101 -1.02 27.03 -22.67
N THR A 102 -1.38 28.32 -22.61
CA THR A 102 -1.07 29.19 -21.47
C THR A 102 -1.68 28.67 -20.17
N TRP A 103 -2.94 28.21 -20.20
CA TRP A 103 -3.61 27.62 -19.04
C TRP A 103 -2.97 26.30 -18.63
N ASN A 104 -2.69 25.40 -19.58
CA ASN A 104 -2.06 24.11 -19.33
C ASN A 104 -0.70 24.22 -18.65
N LEU A 105 0.12 25.19 -19.05
CA LEU A 105 1.43 25.44 -18.43
C LEU A 105 1.30 25.81 -16.96
N MET A 106 0.32 26.65 -16.61
CA MET A 106 0.09 27.02 -15.20
C MET A 106 -0.56 25.91 -14.39
N ILE A 107 -1.55 25.19 -14.94
CA ILE A 107 -2.20 24.04 -14.30
C ILE A 107 -1.15 22.96 -14.00
N SER A 108 -0.37 22.56 -15.02
CA SER A 108 0.76 21.63 -14.85
C SER A 108 1.83 22.17 -13.88
N GLY A 109 2.06 23.48 -13.90
CA GLY A 109 2.99 24.17 -13.01
C GLY A 109 2.59 24.05 -11.54
N TYR A 110 1.35 24.37 -11.20
CA TYR A 110 0.81 24.21 -9.84
C TYR A 110 0.86 22.76 -9.39
N LEU A 111 0.45 21.84 -10.28
CA LEU A 111 0.50 20.41 -10.03
C LEU A 111 1.94 19.93 -9.69
N LYS A 112 2.95 20.33 -10.47
CA LYS A 112 4.35 19.96 -10.21
C LYS A 112 4.90 20.57 -8.91
N ASN A 113 4.45 21.78 -8.57
CA ASN A 113 4.82 22.47 -7.33
C ASN A 113 3.97 22.03 -6.11
N ARG A 114 3.23 20.92 -6.22
CA ARG A 114 2.40 20.34 -5.14
C ARG A 114 1.31 21.29 -4.60
N GLN A 115 0.85 22.22 -5.43
CA GLN A 115 -0.27 23.13 -5.11
C GLN A 115 -1.56 22.64 -5.79
N SER A 116 -2.07 21.48 -5.36
CA SER A 116 -3.23 20.82 -5.99
C SER A 116 -4.50 21.67 -5.96
N GLU A 117 -4.78 22.38 -4.86
CA GLU A 117 -5.96 23.26 -4.75
C GLU A 117 -5.94 24.37 -5.81
N LYS A 118 -4.82 25.11 -5.91
CA LYS A 118 -4.69 26.16 -6.93
C LYS A 118 -4.73 25.63 -8.37
N CYS A 119 -4.32 24.38 -8.58
CA CYS A 119 -4.47 23.71 -9.87
C CYS A 119 -5.96 23.50 -10.23
N ILE A 120 -6.76 23.10 -9.24
CA ILE A 120 -8.22 22.88 -9.38
C ILE A 120 -8.94 24.23 -9.55
N ASP A 121 -8.59 25.24 -8.75
CA ASP A 121 -9.14 26.59 -8.86
C ASP A 121 -8.90 27.17 -10.27
N LEU A 122 -7.68 27.02 -10.77
CA LEU A 122 -7.33 27.52 -12.10
C LEU A 122 -8.05 26.77 -13.23
N PHE A 123 -8.36 25.49 -13.03
CA PHE A 123 -9.20 24.73 -13.96
C PHE A 123 -10.63 25.28 -14.01
N HIS A 124 -11.21 25.60 -12.86
CA HIS A 124 -12.53 26.24 -12.81
C HIS A 124 -12.51 27.64 -13.45
N GLU A 125 -11.46 28.44 -13.22
CA GLU A 125 -11.27 29.72 -13.91
C GLU A 125 -11.19 29.57 -15.45
N MET A 126 -10.53 28.51 -15.94
CA MET A 126 -10.46 28.19 -17.37
C MET A 126 -11.84 27.86 -17.95
N GLN A 127 -12.64 27.06 -17.25
CA GLN A 127 -13.99 26.70 -17.65
C GLN A 127 -14.92 27.92 -17.69
N VAL A 128 -14.86 28.79 -16.67
CA VAL A 128 -15.61 30.06 -16.63
C VAL A 128 -15.22 31.00 -17.78
N SER A 129 -13.96 30.92 -18.22
CA SER A 129 -13.46 31.67 -19.39
C SER A 129 -13.93 31.08 -20.74
N ASN A 130 -14.84 30.10 -20.74
CA ASN A 130 -15.38 29.40 -21.91
C ASN A 130 -14.32 28.71 -22.78
N LEU A 131 -13.13 28.43 -22.23
CA LEU A 131 -12.11 27.63 -22.89
C LEU A 131 -12.35 26.15 -22.59
N LYS A 132 -12.47 25.33 -23.63
CA LYS A 132 -12.63 23.89 -23.49
C LYS A 132 -11.31 23.27 -23.03
N PRO A 133 -11.29 22.53 -21.91
CA PRO A 133 -10.14 21.73 -21.50
C PRO A 133 -9.73 20.77 -22.62
N ASP A 134 -8.42 20.67 -22.84
CA ASP A 134 -7.87 19.61 -23.69
C ASP A 134 -7.40 18.43 -22.82
N GLN A 135 -6.89 17.40 -23.48
CA GLN A 135 -6.42 16.19 -22.81
C GLN A 135 -5.33 16.48 -21.77
N VAL A 136 -4.41 17.40 -22.06
CA VAL A 136 -3.32 17.79 -21.15
C VAL A 136 -3.87 18.52 -19.92
N THR A 137 -4.89 19.37 -20.10
CA THR A 137 -5.63 19.99 -19.00
C THR A 137 -6.20 18.90 -18.08
N VAL A 138 -6.93 17.95 -18.66
CA VAL A 138 -7.66 16.95 -17.90
C VAL A 138 -6.72 16.01 -17.15
N SER A 139 -5.66 15.46 -17.77
CA SER A 139 -4.71 14.60 -17.07
C SER A 139 -4.05 15.31 -15.88
N SER A 140 -3.74 16.60 -16.02
CA SER A 140 -3.16 17.40 -14.95
C SER A 140 -4.14 17.60 -13.79
N VAL A 141 -5.40 17.89 -14.09
CA VAL A 141 -6.46 18.10 -13.10
C VAL A 141 -6.82 16.80 -12.38
N LEU A 142 -6.90 15.67 -13.09
CA LEU A 142 -7.06 14.35 -12.49
C LEU A 142 -5.92 14.09 -11.47
N GLY A 143 -4.67 14.33 -11.87
CA GLY A 143 -3.52 14.21 -10.99
C GLY A 143 -3.57 15.16 -9.77
N ALA A 144 -4.24 16.32 -9.88
CA ALA A 144 -4.43 17.25 -8.77
C ALA A 144 -5.47 16.73 -7.78
N TYR A 145 -6.64 16.31 -8.27
CA TYR A 145 -7.70 15.73 -7.44
C TYR A 145 -7.22 14.46 -6.73
N ILE A 146 -6.54 13.55 -7.43
CA ILE A 146 -5.96 12.32 -6.87
C ILE A 146 -4.98 12.64 -5.73
N ARG A 147 -4.11 13.63 -5.90
CA ARG A 147 -3.16 14.04 -4.85
C ARG A 147 -3.80 14.77 -3.69
N GLY A 148 -4.92 15.45 -3.93
CA GLY A 148 -5.74 16.05 -2.88
C GLY A 148 -6.61 15.03 -2.13
N GLY A 149 -6.62 13.75 -2.54
CA GLY A 149 -7.50 12.73 -1.98
C GLY A 149 -8.97 12.83 -2.44
N TYR A 150 -9.27 13.74 -3.37
CA TYR A 150 -10.61 13.97 -3.92
C TYR A 150 -10.92 13.00 -5.07
N ILE A 151 -10.80 11.69 -4.80
CA ILE A 151 -10.89 10.65 -5.84
C ILE A 151 -12.27 10.60 -6.52
N ASP A 152 -13.34 10.90 -5.77
CA ASP A 152 -14.71 10.91 -6.31
C ASP A 152 -14.90 12.02 -7.35
N GLU A 153 -14.28 13.19 -7.12
CA GLU A 153 -14.30 14.29 -8.08
C GLU A 153 -13.40 14.01 -9.29
N ALA A 154 -12.25 13.37 -9.08
CA ALA A 154 -11.43 12.86 -10.18
C ALA A 154 -12.23 11.90 -11.07
N ARG A 155 -13.04 11.01 -10.48
CA ARG A 155 -13.89 10.06 -11.23
C ARG A 155 -14.97 10.77 -12.05
N LYS A 156 -15.58 11.84 -11.53
CA LYS A 156 -16.56 12.64 -12.31
C LYS A 156 -15.91 13.26 -13.54
N VAL A 157 -14.78 13.95 -13.34
CA VAL A 157 -14.03 14.58 -14.45
C VAL A 157 -13.57 13.52 -15.47
N PHE A 158 -13.13 12.36 -15.01
CA PHE A 158 -12.76 11.25 -15.89
C PHE A 158 -13.94 10.71 -16.71
N GLY A 159 -15.13 10.64 -16.11
CA GLY A 159 -16.36 10.22 -16.80
C GLY A 159 -16.81 11.19 -17.90
N GLU A 160 -16.47 12.47 -17.79
CA GLU A 160 -16.79 13.50 -18.80
C GLU A 160 -15.88 13.41 -20.05
N ILE A 161 -14.78 12.66 -19.98
CA ILE A 161 -13.85 12.48 -21.10
C ILE A 161 -14.47 11.54 -22.15
N ARG A 162 -14.73 12.09 -23.33
CA ARG A 162 -15.27 11.33 -24.48
C ARG A 162 -14.30 10.30 -25.03
N GLU A 163 -13.06 10.71 -25.28
CA GLU A 163 -11.98 9.86 -25.80
C GLU A 163 -10.85 9.86 -24.79
N LYS A 164 -10.69 8.74 -24.08
CA LYS A 164 -9.66 8.57 -23.06
C LYS A 164 -8.43 7.94 -23.71
N ASP A 165 -7.29 8.60 -23.60
CA ASP A 165 -6.01 7.98 -23.95
C ASP A 165 -5.47 7.13 -22.80
N GLU A 166 -4.40 6.41 -23.11
CA GLU A 166 -3.65 5.58 -22.16
C GLU A 166 -3.24 6.38 -20.91
N VAL A 167 -2.81 7.65 -21.06
CA VAL A 167 -2.37 8.49 -19.95
C VAL A 167 -3.50 8.78 -18.95
N CYS A 168 -4.70 9.10 -19.43
CA CYS A 168 -5.86 9.31 -18.58
C CYS A 168 -6.25 8.04 -17.80
N TRP A 169 -6.26 6.88 -18.48
CA TRP A 169 -6.52 5.59 -17.85
C TRP A 169 -5.49 5.27 -16.76
N THR A 170 -4.20 5.33 -17.10
CA THR A 170 -3.09 5.09 -16.16
C THR A 170 -3.18 6.01 -14.95
N THR A 171 -3.44 7.30 -15.16
CA THR A 171 -3.55 8.29 -14.08
C THR A 171 -4.66 7.92 -13.10
N MET A 172 -5.85 7.54 -13.60
CA MET A 172 -6.96 7.16 -12.72
C MET A 172 -6.72 5.83 -12.00
N ILE A 173 -6.23 4.80 -12.71
CA ILE A 173 -5.98 3.49 -12.12
C ILE A 173 -4.91 3.58 -11.02
N VAL A 174 -3.79 4.25 -11.31
CA VAL A 174 -2.73 4.48 -10.31
C VAL A 174 -3.24 5.34 -9.16
N GLY A 175 -4.04 6.37 -9.46
CA GLY A 175 -4.62 7.23 -8.44
C GLY A 175 -5.56 6.50 -7.47
N CYS A 176 -6.42 5.61 -7.98
CA CYS A 176 -7.28 4.76 -7.15
C CYS A 176 -6.44 3.83 -6.27
N ALA A 177 -5.44 3.14 -6.84
CA ALA A 177 -4.58 2.21 -6.09
C ALA A 177 -3.76 2.90 -4.98
N GLN A 178 -3.31 4.14 -5.21
CA GLN A 178 -2.56 4.93 -4.22
C GLN A 178 -3.45 5.44 -3.08
N ASN A 179 -4.74 5.68 -3.33
CA ASN A 179 -5.69 6.21 -2.35
C ASN A 179 -6.52 5.13 -1.62
N GLY A 180 -6.09 3.86 -1.65
CA GLY A 180 -6.78 2.78 -0.93
C GLY A 180 -8.13 2.37 -1.58
N LYS A 181 -8.27 2.60 -2.89
CA LYS A 181 -9.43 2.21 -3.69
C LYS A 181 -9.04 1.08 -4.65
N GLU A 182 -8.63 -0.05 -4.08
CA GLU A 182 -8.09 -1.16 -4.86
C GLU A 182 -9.11 -1.80 -5.80
N GLU A 183 -10.36 -1.96 -5.36
CA GLU A 183 -11.46 -2.52 -6.17
C GLU A 183 -11.77 -1.62 -7.38
N ASP A 184 -11.84 -0.31 -7.16
CA ASP A 184 -12.02 0.69 -8.20
C ASP A 184 -10.92 0.64 -9.27
N ALA A 185 -9.67 0.38 -8.87
CA ALA A 185 -8.56 0.24 -9.80
C ALA A 185 -8.72 -1.00 -10.70
N LEU A 186 -9.26 -2.11 -10.17
CA LEU A 186 -9.55 -3.32 -10.96
C LEU A 186 -10.72 -3.11 -11.92
N LEU A 187 -11.75 -2.38 -11.49
CA LEU A 187 -12.89 -2.03 -12.35
C LEU A 187 -12.44 -1.13 -13.51
N LEU A 188 -11.68 -0.06 -13.22
CA LEU A 188 -11.13 0.82 -14.25
C LEU A 188 -10.19 0.09 -15.21
N PHE A 189 -9.38 -0.85 -14.71
CA PHE A 189 -8.56 -1.69 -15.58
C PHE A 189 -9.40 -2.55 -16.52
N SER A 190 -10.50 -3.11 -16.04
CA SER A 190 -11.43 -3.89 -16.86
C SER A 190 -12.08 -3.01 -17.94
N GLU A 191 -12.52 -1.80 -17.59
CA GLU A 191 -13.06 -0.81 -18.53
C GLU A 191 -12.03 -0.41 -19.58
N MET A 192 -10.77 -0.12 -19.17
CA MET A 192 -9.66 0.18 -20.07
C MET A 192 -9.46 -0.90 -21.13
N LEU A 193 -9.52 -2.18 -20.71
CA LEU A 193 -9.37 -3.32 -21.62
C LEU A 193 -10.56 -3.47 -22.57
N LEU A 194 -11.78 -3.19 -22.11
CA LEU A 194 -12.99 -3.22 -22.95
C LEU A 194 -12.98 -2.11 -24.02
N GLU A 195 -12.40 -0.96 -23.71
CA GLU A 195 -12.19 0.14 -24.67
C GLU A 195 -10.98 -0.08 -25.60
N ASN A 196 -10.31 -1.24 -25.52
CA ASN A 196 -9.10 -1.59 -26.28
C ASN A 196 -7.92 -0.63 -26.06
N ALA A 197 -7.90 0.13 -24.97
CA ALA A 197 -6.73 0.91 -24.58
C ALA A 197 -5.63 -0.04 -24.09
N ARG A 198 -4.36 0.24 -24.41
CA ARG A 198 -3.23 -0.63 -24.06
C ARG A 198 -2.65 -0.21 -22.70
N PRO A 199 -2.69 -1.08 -21.66
CA PRO A 199 -1.96 -0.83 -20.43
C PRO A 199 -0.46 -0.68 -20.64
N ASP A 200 0.16 0.24 -19.92
CA ASP A 200 1.63 0.31 -19.80
C ASP A 200 2.11 -0.45 -18.55
N GLY A 201 3.43 -0.56 -18.38
CA GLY A 201 4.03 -1.24 -17.22
C GLY A 201 3.61 -0.63 -15.88
N TYR A 202 3.40 0.70 -15.82
CA TYR A 202 2.92 1.39 -14.62
C TYR A 202 1.48 0.99 -14.27
N THR A 203 0.60 0.93 -15.27
CA THR A 203 -0.78 0.49 -15.11
C THR A 203 -0.82 -0.95 -14.59
N ILE A 204 -0.09 -1.86 -15.23
CA ILE A 204 -0.04 -3.28 -14.83
C ILE A 204 0.49 -3.41 -13.40
N SER A 205 1.63 -2.80 -13.08
CA SER A 205 2.24 -2.88 -11.74
C SER A 205 1.30 -2.34 -10.65
N SER A 206 0.57 -1.26 -10.94
CA SER A 206 -0.41 -0.69 -10.02
C SER A 206 -1.61 -1.61 -9.78
N VAL A 207 -2.15 -2.24 -10.84
CA VAL A 207 -3.27 -3.18 -10.73
C VAL A 207 -2.85 -4.46 -10.00
N VAL A 208 -1.65 -4.97 -10.29
CA VAL A 208 -1.06 -6.11 -9.58
C VAL A 208 -0.87 -5.80 -8.09
N SER A 209 -0.43 -4.59 -7.76
CA SER A 209 -0.31 -4.13 -6.37
C SER A 209 -1.67 -4.07 -5.66
N SER A 210 -2.74 -3.64 -6.35
CA SER A 210 -4.10 -3.71 -5.81
C SER A 210 -4.56 -5.15 -5.56
N CYS A 211 -4.26 -6.09 -6.47
CA CYS A 211 -4.53 -7.51 -6.26
C CYS A 211 -3.80 -8.05 -5.02
N ALA A 212 -2.53 -7.65 -4.83
CA ALA A 212 -1.71 -8.04 -3.70
C ALA A 212 -2.30 -7.57 -2.36
N LYS A 213 -2.76 -6.31 -2.30
CA LYS A 213 -3.40 -5.73 -1.10
C LYS A 213 -4.70 -6.46 -0.75
N LEU A 214 -5.55 -6.71 -1.76
CA LEU A 214 -6.80 -7.47 -1.62
C LEU A 214 -6.58 -8.98 -1.37
N ALA A 215 -5.36 -9.47 -1.61
CA ALA A 215 -5.04 -10.90 -1.71
C ALA A 215 -5.97 -11.66 -2.67
N SER A 216 -6.33 -11.03 -3.80
CA SER A 216 -7.09 -11.68 -4.86
C SER A 216 -6.16 -12.36 -5.85
N LEU A 217 -5.96 -13.65 -5.64
CA LEU A 217 -5.08 -14.48 -6.47
C LEU A 217 -5.60 -14.59 -7.91
N TYR A 218 -6.92 -14.75 -8.08
CA TYR A 218 -7.52 -14.95 -9.40
C TYR A 218 -7.30 -13.72 -10.29
N HIS A 219 -7.69 -12.53 -9.81
CA HIS A 219 -7.47 -11.28 -10.55
C HIS A 219 -6.00 -11.03 -10.80
N GLY A 220 -5.13 -11.32 -9.82
CA GLY A 220 -3.68 -11.25 -10.00
C GLY A 220 -3.15 -12.15 -11.12
N GLN A 221 -3.64 -13.39 -11.23
CA GLN A 221 -3.28 -14.32 -12.30
C GLN A 221 -3.81 -13.88 -13.67
N VAL A 222 -5.02 -13.32 -13.74
CA VAL A 222 -5.56 -12.75 -14.99
C VAL A 222 -4.70 -11.58 -15.47
N VAL A 223 -4.32 -10.68 -14.57
CA VAL A 223 -3.47 -9.52 -14.89
C VAL A 223 -2.06 -9.98 -15.28
N HIS A 224 -1.50 -10.99 -14.61
CA HIS A 224 -0.22 -11.60 -14.99
C HIS A 224 -0.27 -12.20 -16.41
N GLY A 225 -1.30 -12.98 -16.73
CA GLY A 225 -1.50 -13.50 -18.08
C GLY A 225 -1.61 -12.39 -19.13
N LYS A 226 -2.27 -11.28 -18.78
CA LYS A 226 -2.35 -10.10 -19.66
C LYS A 226 -0.99 -9.41 -19.84
N ALA A 227 -0.20 -9.29 -18.77
CA ALA A 227 1.15 -8.73 -18.82
C ALA A 227 2.06 -9.53 -19.76
N PHE A 228 2.00 -10.87 -19.67
CA PHE A 228 2.71 -11.78 -20.56
C PHE A 228 2.32 -11.60 -22.02
N LEU A 229 1.01 -11.59 -22.32
CA LEU A 229 0.51 -11.38 -23.70
C LEU A 229 0.93 -10.02 -24.29
N MET A 230 1.21 -9.04 -23.45
CA MET A 230 1.62 -7.70 -23.85
C MET A 230 3.14 -7.53 -23.94
N GLY A 231 3.92 -8.53 -23.51
CA GLY A 231 5.38 -8.50 -23.44
C GLY A 231 5.92 -7.48 -22.46
N VAL A 232 5.21 -7.25 -21.35
CA VAL A 232 5.63 -6.31 -20.28
C VAL A 232 5.92 -7.01 -18.95
N ASP A 233 5.85 -8.34 -18.91
CA ASP A 233 6.12 -9.17 -17.74
C ASP A 233 7.61 -9.23 -17.38
N ASP A 234 8.51 -9.11 -18.37
CA ASP A 234 9.96 -8.99 -18.16
C ASP A 234 10.39 -7.60 -17.61
N ASP A 235 9.49 -6.61 -17.61
CA ASP A 235 9.79 -5.32 -17.01
C ASP A 235 10.04 -5.48 -15.50
N LEU A 236 11.14 -4.91 -15.01
CA LEU A 236 11.59 -5.09 -13.62
C LEU A 236 10.56 -4.57 -12.60
N LEU A 237 9.80 -3.52 -12.94
CA LEU A 237 8.73 -3.00 -12.08
C LEU A 237 7.54 -3.96 -12.03
N VAL A 238 7.17 -4.53 -13.19
CA VAL A 238 6.03 -5.46 -13.31
C VAL A 238 6.35 -6.80 -12.64
N SER A 239 7.49 -7.41 -12.97
CA SER A 239 7.96 -8.67 -12.39
C SER A 239 8.10 -8.59 -10.86
N SER A 240 8.68 -7.50 -10.33
CA SER A 240 8.77 -7.29 -8.87
C SER A 240 7.39 -7.20 -8.20
N ALA A 241 6.44 -6.48 -8.83
CA ALA A 241 5.08 -6.38 -8.32
C ALA A 241 4.34 -7.73 -8.37
N LEU A 242 4.55 -8.54 -9.41
CA LEU A 242 3.98 -9.87 -9.54
C LEU A 242 4.51 -10.82 -8.46
N VAL A 243 5.82 -10.77 -8.16
CA VAL A 243 6.42 -11.52 -7.05
C VAL A 243 5.75 -11.15 -5.72
N ASP A 244 5.61 -9.85 -5.43
CA ASP A 244 4.90 -9.36 -4.23
C ASP A 244 3.45 -9.86 -4.16
N MET A 245 2.74 -9.81 -5.29
CA MET A 245 1.35 -10.26 -5.40
C MET A 245 1.21 -11.75 -5.07
N TYR A 246 2.03 -12.62 -5.65
CA TYR A 246 1.97 -14.06 -5.35
C TYR A 246 2.31 -14.37 -3.89
N CYS A 247 3.30 -13.68 -3.32
CA CYS A 247 3.63 -13.76 -1.90
C CYS A 247 2.44 -13.35 -1.02
N LYS A 248 1.81 -12.20 -1.30
CA LYS A 248 0.65 -11.68 -0.56
C LYS A 248 -0.67 -12.40 -0.84
N CYS A 249 -0.70 -13.29 -1.84
CA CYS A 249 -1.79 -14.23 -2.08
C CYS A 249 -1.55 -15.62 -1.46
N GLY A 250 -0.43 -15.80 -0.75
CA GLY A 250 -0.09 -17.03 -0.06
C GLY A 250 0.35 -18.16 -0.99
N VAL A 251 0.96 -17.83 -2.14
CA VAL A 251 1.43 -18.82 -3.13
C VAL A 251 2.93 -18.63 -3.40
N THR A 252 3.74 -18.78 -2.34
CA THR A 252 5.18 -18.46 -2.37
C THR A 252 6.00 -19.28 -3.37
N ARG A 253 5.51 -20.47 -3.76
CA ARG A 253 6.14 -21.29 -4.81
C ARG A 253 6.05 -20.65 -6.20
N ASP A 254 4.91 -20.04 -6.53
CA ASP A 254 4.72 -19.35 -7.80
C ASP A 254 5.56 -18.07 -7.82
N ALA A 255 5.59 -17.34 -6.68
CA ALA A 255 6.47 -16.19 -6.48
C ALA A 255 7.95 -16.55 -6.67
N TRP A 256 8.42 -17.65 -6.06
CA TRP A 256 9.79 -18.14 -6.22
C TRP A 256 10.10 -18.51 -7.67
N THR A 257 9.16 -19.19 -8.35
CA THR A 257 9.35 -19.57 -9.75
C THR A 257 9.61 -18.32 -10.59
N LEU A 258 8.76 -17.31 -10.48
CA LEU A 258 8.93 -16.04 -11.18
C LEU A 258 10.25 -15.36 -10.80
N PHE A 259 10.54 -15.22 -9.51
CA PHE A 259 11.75 -14.60 -9.00
C PHE A 259 13.04 -15.28 -9.50
N SER A 260 13.05 -16.62 -9.52
CA SER A 260 14.18 -17.42 -9.99
C SER A 260 14.43 -17.29 -11.49
N THR A 261 13.39 -16.98 -12.28
CA THR A 261 13.49 -16.76 -13.73
C THR A 261 13.85 -15.33 -14.14
N MET A 262 13.80 -14.36 -13.21
CA MET A 262 14.19 -12.98 -13.51
C MET A 262 15.66 -12.88 -13.91
N GLN A 263 15.94 -12.25 -15.07
CA GLN A 263 17.31 -12.03 -15.55
C GLN A 263 18.11 -11.07 -14.67
N THR A 264 17.42 -10.04 -14.16
CA THR A 264 17.96 -9.04 -13.25
C THR A 264 17.03 -8.88 -12.07
N ARG A 265 17.59 -8.85 -10.86
CA ARG A 265 16.84 -8.61 -9.62
C ARG A 265 17.30 -7.31 -9.01
N ASN A 266 16.37 -6.55 -8.44
CA ASN A 266 16.67 -5.35 -7.66
C ASN A 266 16.27 -5.57 -6.19
N VAL A 267 16.63 -4.60 -5.36
CA VAL A 267 16.28 -4.56 -3.94
C VAL A 267 14.77 -4.78 -3.71
N VAL A 268 13.91 -4.23 -4.58
CA VAL A 268 12.44 -4.41 -4.48
C VAL A 268 12.04 -5.87 -4.63
N SER A 269 12.50 -6.57 -5.67
CA SER A 269 12.18 -7.99 -5.90
C SER A 269 12.69 -8.90 -4.76
N TRP A 270 13.87 -8.62 -4.21
CA TRP A 270 14.42 -9.33 -3.04
C TRP A 270 13.57 -9.08 -1.80
N ASN A 271 13.21 -7.82 -1.53
CA ASN A 271 12.35 -7.44 -0.42
C ASN A 271 10.98 -8.11 -0.49
N SER A 272 10.38 -8.18 -1.68
CA SER A 272 9.11 -8.89 -1.92
C SER A 272 9.20 -10.38 -1.59
N MET A 273 10.32 -11.02 -1.89
CA MET A 273 10.55 -12.43 -1.53
C MET A 273 10.82 -12.63 -0.03
N ILE A 274 11.74 -11.85 0.55
CA ILE A 274 12.11 -11.94 1.98
C ILE A 274 10.87 -11.70 2.85
N GLY A 275 10.17 -10.57 2.63
CA GLY A 275 8.95 -10.25 3.35
C GLY A 275 7.81 -11.24 3.06
N GLY A 276 7.73 -11.74 1.81
CA GLY A 276 6.76 -12.74 1.40
C GLY A 276 6.92 -14.07 2.12
N TYR A 277 8.15 -14.57 2.27
CA TYR A 277 8.45 -15.80 3.01
C TYR A 277 8.15 -15.64 4.50
N ALA A 278 8.58 -14.53 5.11
CA ALA A 278 8.25 -14.21 6.51
C ALA A 278 6.73 -14.14 6.77
N LEU A 279 5.98 -13.51 5.86
CA LEU A 279 4.51 -13.42 5.92
C LEU A 279 3.84 -14.80 5.83
N ASN A 280 4.48 -15.78 5.18
CA ASN A 280 3.96 -17.12 4.97
C ASN A 280 4.49 -18.18 5.95
N GLY A 281 5.34 -17.78 6.91
CA GLY A 281 5.93 -18.68 7.90
C GLY A 281 7.04 -19.57 7.36
N GLN A 282 7.72 -19.11 6.32
CA GLN A 282 8.96 -19.66 5.79
C GLN A 282 10.12 -18.79 6.31
N ASP A 283 10.18 -18.65 7.63
CA ASP A 283 10.96 -17.60 8.30
C ASP A 283 12.47 -17.82 8.14
N LEU A 284 12.94 -19.08 8.16
CA LEU A 284 14.36 -19.40 7.95
C LEU A 284 14.78 -19.22 6.49
N GLU A 285 13.89 -19.55 5.56
CA GLU A 285 14.10 -19.31 4.14
C GLU A 285 14.16 -17.80 3.84
N ALA A 286 13.38 -16.97 4.55
CA ALA A 286 13.47 -15.51 4.43
C ALA A 286 14.84 -14.98 4.86
N LEU A 287 15.40 -15.49 5.97
CA LEU A 287 16.75 -15.13 6.42
C LEU A 287 17.83 -15.62 5.44
N SER A 288 17.69 -16.84 4.91
CA SER A 288 18.61 -17.32 3.87
C SER A 288 18.58 -16.47 2.61
N LEU A 289 17.41 -15.93 2.21
CA LEU A 289 17.32 -15.01 1.07
C LEU A 289 18.01 -13.67 1.35
N TYR A 290 17.99 -13.18 2.59
CA TYR A 290 18.75 -12.00 2.95
C TYR A 290 20.26 -12.20 2.78
N GLU A 291 20.79 -13.35 3.24
CA GLU A 291 22.21 -13.67 3.04
C GLU A 291 22.56 -13.77 1.55
N ASN A 292 21.72 -14.43 0.74
CA ASN A 292 21.91 -14.50 -0.72
C ASN A 292 21.90 -13.10 -1.38
N MET A 293 21.07 -12.17 -0.89
CA MET A 293 21.04 -10.79 -1.37
C MET A 293 22.38 -10.07 -1.11
N LEU A 294 22.99 -10.32 0.05
CA LEU A 294 24.32 -9.78 0.39
C LEU A 294 25.41 -10.39 -0.49
N GLU A 295 25.36 -11.69 -0.75
CA GLU A 295 26.29 -12.39 -1.65
C GLU A 295 26.24 -11.85 -3.09
N GLU A 296 25.05 -11.44 -3.56
CA GLU A 296 24.87 -10.75 -4.85
C GLU A 296 25.31 -9.26 -4.82
N ASN A 297 25.91 -8.79 -3.73
CA ASN A 297 26.37 -7.41 -3.53
C ASN A 297 25.27 -6.34 -3.64
N LEU A 298 24.02 -6.72 -3.38
CA LEU A 298 22.90 -5.78 -3.30
C LEU A 298 22.84 -5.21 -1.89
N LYS A 299 22.78 -3.87 -1.80
CA LYS A 299 22.68 -3.19 -0.51
C LYS A 299 21.26 -3.31 0.04
N PRO A 300 21.08 -3.87 1.25
CA PRO A 300 19.81 -3.84 1.95
C PRO A 300 19.32 -2.40 2.16
N ASP A 301 18.01 -2.23 2.15
CA ASP A 301 17.35 -0.98 2.51
C ASP A 301 16.47 -1.15 3.75
N SER A 302 15.81 -0.06 4.14
CA SER A 302 14.85 -0.03 5.24
C SER A 302 13.75 -1.10 5.11
N VAL A 303 13.29 -1.40 3.89
CA VAL A 303 12.25 -2.41 3.68
C VAL A 303 12.81 -3.84 3.84
N THR A 304 14.06 -4.06 3.44
CA THR A 304 14.75 -5.34 3.64
C THR A 304 14.75 -5.74 5.12
N PHE A 305 15.14 -4.82 5.99
CA PHE A 305 15.23 -5.09 7.43
C PHE A 305 13.88 -5.27 8.11
N VAL A 306 12.81 -4.62 7.64
CA VAL A 306 11.44 -4.96 8.10
C VAL A 306 11.11 -6.43 7.80
N GLY A 307 11.46 -6.93 6.61
CA GLY A 307 11.26 -8.32 6.24
C GLY A 307 12.07 -9.29 7.12
N VAL A 308 13.37 -9.02 7.30
CA VAL A 308 14.28 -9.81 8.14
C VAL A 308 13.83 -9.85 9.60
N LEU A 309 13.53 -8.69 10.19
CA LEU A 309 13.08 -8.62 11.58
C LEU A 309 11.70 -9.27 11.76
N SER A 310 10.82 -9.19 10.77
CA SER A 310 9.54 -9.92 10.79
C SER A 310 9.76 -11.44 10.80
N ALA A 311 10.73 -11.95 10.03
CA ALA A 311 11.12 -13.36 10.09
C ALA A 311 11.62 -13.74 11.49
N CYS A 312 12.48 -12.92 12.12
CA CYS A 312 12.92 -13.14 13.50
C CYS A 312 11.75 -13.14 14.50
N VAL A 313 10.78 -12.22 14.35
CA VAL A 313 9.56 -12.15 15.17
C VAL A 313 8.71 -13.42 15.04
N HIS A 314 8.61 -14.00 13.86
CA HIS A 314 7.81 -15.20 13.61
C HIS A 314 8.54 -16.50 13.94
N ALA A 315 9.86 -16.50 13.90
CA ALA A 315 10.70 -17.63 14.32
C ALA A 315 11.05 -17.60 15.82
N GLY A 316 10.86 -16.47 16.51
CA GLY A 316 11.22 -16.28 17.92
C GLY A 316 12.73 -16.09 18.16
N LEU A 317 13.46 -15.63 17.13
CA LEU A 317 14.91 -15.47 17.13
C LEU A 317 15.32 -14.12 17.74
N VAL A 318 15.40 -14.07 19.06
CA VAL A 318 15.60 -12.81 19.82
C VAL A 318 17.01 -12.26 19.64
N GLU A 319 18.03 -13.10 19.64
CA GLU A 319 19.42 -12.63 19.56
C GLU A 319 19.76 -12.20 18.14
N GLU A 320 19.39 -13.00 17.14
CA GLU A 320 19.53 -12.69 15.72
C GLU A 320 18.75 -11.42 15.36
N GLY A 321 17.54 -11.25 15.90
CA GLY A 321 16.77 -10.02 15.71
C GLY A 321 17.49 -8.76 16.24
N LYS A 322 18.21 -8.85 17.37
CA LYS A 322 19.04 -7.74 17.86
C LYS A 322 20.25 -7.49 16.96
N GLU A 323 20.93 -8.56 16.53
CA GLU A 323 22.10 -8.46 15.66
C GLU A 323 21.74 -7.78 14.34
N TYR A 324 20.65 -8.21 13.70
CA TYR A 324 20.16 -7.57 12.47
C TYR A 324 19.75 -6.11 12.72
N PHE A 325 19.04 -5.82 13.82
CA PHE A 325 18.64 -4.44 14.15
C PHE A 325 19.85 -3.51 14.37
N SER A 326 20.90 -3.98 15.05
CA SER A 326 22.14 -3.22 15.23
C SER A 326 22.91 -3.05 13.92
N SER A 327 22.98 -4.11 13.09
CA SER A 327 23.68 -4.08 11.81
C SER A 327 23.15 -3.01 10.85
N MET A 328 21.87 -2.65 10.95
CA MET A 328 21.27 -1.57 10.16
C MET A 328 22.10 -0.28 10.23
N ASN A 329 22.41 0.18 11.44
CA ASN A 329 23.20 1.38 11.65
C ASN A 329 24.69 1.08 11.44
N ASP A 330 25.18 0.01 12.07
CA ASP A 330 26.62 -0.24 12.22
C ASP A 330 27.30 -0.66 10.91
N GLN A 331 26.57 -1.37 10.03
CA GLN A 331 27.10 -1.92 8.77
C GLN A 331 26.48 -1.26 7.54
N HIS A 332 25.20 -0.85 7.60
CA HIS A 332 24.47 -0.35 6.43
C HIS A 332 24.19 1.16 6.47
N GLY A 333 24.46 1.85 7.59
CA GLY A 333 24.22 3.28 7.74
C GLY A 333 22.75 3.68 7.62
N LEU A 334 21.84 2.78 8.00
CA LEU A 334 20.39 2.96 7.96
C LEU A 334 19.88 3.32 9.36
N GLU A 335 19.18 4.45 9.47
CA GLU A 335 18.48 4.82 10.70
C GLU A 335 17.19 3.99 10.86
N PRO A 336 16.95 3.38 12.04
CA PRO A 336 15.71 2.65 12.30
C PRO A 336 14.46 3.52 12.17
N THR A 337 13.49 3.03 11.40
CA THR A 337 12.16 3.62 11.24
C THR A 337 11.15 3.04 12.24
N PRO A 338 9.96 3.63 12.42
CA PRO A 338 8.91 3.07 13.29
C PRO A 338 8.55 1.61 12.98
N ASP A 339 8.61 1.17 11.72
CA ASP A 339 8.35 -0.22 11.34
C ASP A 339 9.38 -1.20 11.94
N HIS A 340 10.66 -0.81 11.98
CA HIS A 340 11.72 -1.61 12.59
C HIS A 340 11.54 -1.71 14.10
N TYR A 341 11.24 -0.59 14.76
CA TYR A 341 10.94 -0.57 16.19
C TYR A 341 9.70 -1.41 16.50
N ALA A 342 8.64 -1.36 15.68
CA ALA A 342 7.47 -2.20 15.84
C ALA A 342 7.84 -3.70 15.81
N CYS A 343 8.69 -4.12 14.88
CA CYS A 343 9.19 -5.50 14.82
C CYS A 343 9.93 -5.88 16.11
N MET A 344 10.84 -5.04 16.59
CA MET A 344 11.62 -5.31 17.81
C MET A 344 10.77 -5.31 19.08
N VAL A 345 9.81 -4.38 19.20
CA VAL A 345 8.83 -4.36 20.30
C VAL A 345 8.00 -5.64 20.31
N ASN A 346 7.57 -6.10 19.12
CA ASN A 346 6.85 -7.36 18.97
C ASN A 346 7.70 -8.56 19.39
N LEU A 347 8.96 -8.62 18.93
CA LEU A 347 9.92 -9.67 19.26
C LEU A 347 10.16 -9.76 20.77
N PHE A 348 10.52 -8.65 21.42
CA PHE A 348 10.77 -8.62 22.86
C PHE A 348 9.54 -8.98 23.67
N GLY A 349 8.39 -8.40 23.36
CA GLY A 349 7.18 -8.67 24.12
C GLY A 349 6.68 -10.12 23.93
N ARG A 350 6.76 -10.70 22.71
CA ARG A 350 6.44 -12.12 22.48
C ARG A 350 7.36 -13.06 23.25
N SER A 351 8.62 -12.67 23.42
CA SER A 351 9.61 -13.42 24.20
C SER A 351 9.55 -13.11 25.70
N GLY A 352 8.54 -12.37 26.18
CA GLY A 352 8.30 -12.09 27.61
C GLY A 352 9.14 -10.94 28.19
N HIS A 353 9.92 -10.24 27.37
CA HIS A 353 10.79 -9.15 27.80
C HIS A 353 10.07 -7.79 27.71
N MET A 354 8.96 -7.65 28.44
CA MET A 354 8.10 -6.45 28.38
C MET A 354 8.86 -5.16 28.72
N ASP A 355 9.70 -5.19 29.76
CA ASP A 355 10.46 -4.00 30.18
C ASP A 355 11.47 -3.57 29.12
N LYS A 356 12.10 -4.51 28.40
CA LYS A 356 12.99 -4.20 27.27
C LYS A 356 12.24 -3.58 26.10
N ALA A 357 11.00 -4.02 25.85
CA ALA A 357 10.15 -3.41 24.84
C ALA A 357 9.80 -1.96 25.20
N VAL A 358 9.48 -1.67 26.47
CA VAL A 358 9.21 -0.30 26.95
C VAL A 358 10.47 0.58 26.89
N ASP A 359 11.61 0.06 27.31
CA ASP A 359 12.91 0.75 27.21
C ASP A 359 13.30 1.04 25.76
N LEU A 360 12.97 0.15 24.82
CA LEU A 360 13.19 0.41 23.40
C LEU A 360 12.28 1.55 22.89
N ILE A 361 11.01 1.58 23.31
CA ILE A 361 10.06 2.63 22.93
C ILE A 361 10.52 3.99 23.46
N SER A 362 11.05 4.07 24.67
CA SER A 362 11.54 5.33 25.25
C SER A 362 12.84 5.84 24.62
N LYS A 363 13.63 4.97 24.00
CA LYS A 363 14.88 5.30 23.29
C LYS A 363 14.69 5.65 21.82
N MET A 364 13.46 5.63 21.30
CA MET A 364 13.18 6.00 19.91
C MET A 364 13.57 7.46 19.64
N SER A 365 14.20 7.71 18.50
CA SER A 365 14.55 9.07 18.05
C SER A 365 13.32 9.91 17.66
N GLN A 366 12.23 9.24 17.28
CA GLN A 366 10.96 9.85 16.91
C GLN A 366 9.88 9.48 17.93
N GLU A 367 8.88 10.35 18.10
CA GLU A 367 7.76 10.05 18.98
C GLU A 367 7.03 8.76 18.55
N PRO A 368 6.71 7.85 19.49
CA PRO A 368 6.07 6.59 19.13
C PRO A 368 4.65 6.82 18.56
N ASN A 369 4.47 6.42 17.31
CA ASN A 369 3.21 6.60 16.58
C ASN A 369 2.19 5.49 16.90
N SER A 370 1.03 5.53 16.21
CA SER A 370 -0.04 4.54 16.41
C SER A 370 0.40 3.09 16.12
N LEU A 371 1.35 2.86 15.21
CA LEU A 371 1.85 1.53 14.88
C LEU A 371 2.57 0.89 16.08
N ILE A 372 3.48 1.63 16.72
CA ILE A 372 4.25 1.15 17.87
C ILE A 372 3.31 0.76 19.01
N TRP A 373 2.41 1.67 19.40
CA TRP A 373 1.52 1.42 20.53
C TRP A 373 0.48 0.34 20.24
N THR A 374 0.00 0.22 19.00
CA THR A 374 -0.90 -0.88 18.59
C THR A 374 -0.19 -2.23 18.66
N THR A 375 1.07 -2.27 18.23
CA THR A 375 1.91 -3.47 18.31
C THR A 375 2.15 -3.86 19.76
N PHE A 376 2.55 -2.91 20.60
CA PHE A 376 2.78 -3.16 22.01
C PHE A 376 1.51 -3.59 22.75
N LEU A 377 0.37 -2.92 22.51
CA LEU A 377 -0.93 -3.31 23.08
C LEU A 377 -1.33 -4.73 22.67
N SER A 378 -1.12 -5.09 21.39
CA SER A 378 -1.41 -6.44 20.90
C SER A 378 -0.60 -7.51 21.62
N VAL A 379 0.65 -7.21 21.96
CA VAL A 379 1.51 -8.11 22.74
C VAL A 379 1.11 -8.16 24.21
N CYS A 380 0.74 -7.02 24.81
CA CYS A 380 0.17 -6.97 26.16
C CYS A 380 -1.08 -7.84 26.28
N VAL A 381 -1.98 -7.78 25.29
CA VAL A 381 -3.18 -8.64 25.22
C VAL A 381 -2.78 -10.11 25.19
N MET A 382 -1.81 -10.49 24.35
CA MET A 382 -1.32 -11.86 24.24
C MET A 382 -0.73 -12.37 25.55
N LYS A 383 0.08 -11.56 26.24
CA LYS A 383 0.73 -11.94 27.51
C LYS A 383 -0.17 -11.75 28.73
N GLY A 384 -1.35 -11.17 28.55
CA GLY A 384 -2.25 -10.80 29.64
C GLY A 384 -1.67 -9.73 30.57
N ASP A 385 -0.75 -8.88 30.10
CA ASP A 385 -0.12 -7.82 30.89
C ASP A 385 -1.01 -6.56 30.91
N ILE A 386 -1.89 -6.48 31.91
CA ILE A 386 -2.83 -5.36 32.05
C ILE A 386 -2.13 -4.04 32.30
N LYS A 387 -1.03 -4.02 33.08
CA LYS A 387 -0.37 -2.76 33.46
C LYS A 387 0.17 -2.05 32.23
N HIS A 388 0.92 -2.77 31.39
CA HIS A 388 1.45 -2.23 30.14
C HIS A 388 0.35 -2.07 29.07
N GLY A 389 -0.69 -2.92 29.09
CA GLY A 389 -1.86 -2.78 28.21
C GLY A 389 -2.63 -1.48 28.46
N GLU A 390 -2.86 -1.10 29.72
CA GLU A 390 -3.52 0.17 30.09
C GLU A 390 -2.68 1.39 29.68
N MET A 391 -1.35 1.29 29.75
CA MET A 391 -0.44 2.33 29.26
C MET A 391 -0.57 2.50 27.74
N ALA A 392 -0.40 1.40 26.99
CA ALA A 392 -0.44 1.43 25.53
C ALA A 392 -1.81 1.90 24.98
N ALA A 393 -2.90 1.44 25.59
CA ALA A 393 -4.25 1.86 25.21
C ALA A 393 -4.49 3.35 25.46
N ARG A 394 -3.99 3.91 26.58
CA ARG A 394 -4.09 5.35 26.85
C ARG A 394 -3.35 6.17 25.80
N CYS A 395 -2.10 5.83 25.50
CA CYS A 395 -1.31 6.50 24.46
C CYS A 395 -2.02 6.47 23.10
N LEU A 396 -2.62 5.34 22.70
CA LEU A 396 -3.40 5.25 21.45
C LEU A 396 -4.65 6.13 21.45
N ILE A 397 -5.36 6.20 22.57
CA ILE A 397 -6.57 7.01 22.72
C ILE A 397 -6.23 8.51 22.65
N GLU A 398 -5.09 8.91 23.21
CA GLU A 398 -4.58 10.28 23.11
C GLU A 398 -4.19 10.64 21.68
N LEU A 399 -3.51 9.73 20.97
CA LEU A 399 -3.13 9.91 19.56
C LEU A 399 -4.33 9.98 18.62
N ASN A 400 -5.33 9.12 18.81
CA ASN A 400 -6.56 9.14 18.01
C ASN A 400 -7.76 8.63 18.83
N PRO A 401 -8.57 9.55 19.39
CA PRO A 401 -9.74 9.21 20.21
C PRO A 401 -10.84 8.44 19.47
N LEU A 402 -10.87 8.49 18.13
CA LEU A 402 -11.88 7.82 17.31
C LEU A 402 -11.49 6.39 16.93
N ASN A 403 -10.26 5.97 17.22
CA ASN A 403 -9.81 4.61 16.95
C ASN A 403 -10.45 3.61 17.93
N ALA A 404 -11.25 2.67 17.41
CA ALA A 404 -11.93 1.66 18.23
C ALA A 404 -11.02 0.58 18.81
N VAL A 405 -9.86 0.31 18.18
CA VAL A 405 -8.95 -0.78 18.53
C VAL A 405 -8.52 -0.76 20.00
N PRO A 406 -7.96 0.34 20.56
CA PRO A 406 -7.50 0.36 21.94
C PRO A 406 -8.61 0.08 22.95
N TYR A 407 -9.82 0.60 22.71
CA TYR A 407 -10.97 0.36 23.60
C TYR A 407 -11.40 -1.10 23.59
N ILE A 408 -11.50 -1.71 22.40
CA ILE A 408 -11.94 -3.10 22.26
C ILE A 408 -10.90 -4.03 22.90
N MET A 409 -9.61 -3.82 22.61
CA MET A 409 -8.53 -4.63 23.19
C MET A 409 -8.50 -4.52 24.72
N LEU A 410 -8.56 -3.31 25.26
CA LEU A 410 -8.54 -3.10 26.71
C LEU A 410 -9.79 -3.66 27.40
N SER A 411 -10.98 -3.46 26.80
CA SER A 411 -12.23 -4.08 27.28
C SER A 411 -12.13 -5.60 27.31
N ASN A 412 -11.52 -6.23 26.29
CA ASN A 412 -11.33 -7.67 26.24
C ASN A 412 -10.35 -8.13 27.34
N MET A 413 -9.26 -7.41 27.58
CA MET A 413 -8.34 -7.72 28.68
C MET A 413 -9.01 -7.68 30.06
N TYR A 414 -9.90 -6.72 30.30
CA TYR A 414 -10.67 -6.65 31.54
C TYR A 414 -11.68 -7.79 31.67
N ALA A 415 -12.41 -8.10 30.59
CA ALA A 415 -13.36 -9.20 30.56
C ALA A 415 -12.68 -10.55 30.85
N ALA A 416 -11.47 -10.78 30.29
CA ALA A 416 -10.69 -12.00 30.54
C ALA A 416 -10.28 -12.19 32.01
N ARG A 417 -10.30 -11.12 32.83
CA ARG A 417 -10.05 -11.18 34.28
C ARG A 417 -11.31 -10.98 35.13
N GLY A 418 -12.50 -11.01 34.53
CA GLY A 418 -13.78 -10.79 35.24
C GLY A 418 -13.98 -9.37 35.78
N ARG A 419 -13.21 -8.38 35.29
CA ARG A 419 -13.30 -6.97 35.71
C ARG A 419 -14.45 -6.24 34.99
N TRP A 420 -15.68 -6.70 35.19
CA TRP A 420 -16.87 -6.22 34.46
C TRP A 420 -17.21 -4.74 34.68
N LYS A 421 -16.85 -4.18 35.84
CA LYS A 421 -16.98 -2.73 36.11
C LYS A 421 -16.12 -1.91 35.15
N ASP A 422 -14.88 -2.34 34.90
CA ASP A 422 -13.96 -1.65 34.00
C ASP A 422 -14.39 -1.82 32.53
N VAL A 423 -14.93 -3.00 32.17
CA VAL A 423 -15.57 -3.23 30.86
C VAL A 423 -16.70 -2.23 30.62
N ALA A 424 -17.57 -2.03 31.61
CA ALA A 424 -18.66 -1.06 31.51
C ALA A 424 -18.14 0.38 31.37
N SER A 425 -17.09 0.75 32.12
CA SER A 425 -16.42 2.05 32.02
C SER A 425 -15.85 2.31 30.62
N ILE A 426 -15.13 1.34 30.03
CA ILE A 426 -14.58 1.46 28.67
C ILE A 426 -15.68 1.56 27.63
N ARG A 427 -16.75 0.77 27.73
CA ARG A 427 -17.90 0.85 26.81
C ARG A 427 -18.61 2.20 26.91
N SER A 428 -18.72 2.77 28.11
CA SER A 428 -19.26 4.11 28.32
C SER A 428 -18.37 5.18 27.66
N LEU A 429 -17.05 5.07 27.81
CA LEU A 429 -16.08 5.97 27.18
C LEU A 429 -16.12 5.90 25.65
N MET A 430 -16.29 4.71 25.06
CA MET A 430 -16.49 4.57 23.62
C MET A 430 -17.75 5.28 23.13
N LYS A 431 -18.86 5.15 23.88
CA LYS A 431 -20.13 5.80 23.54
C LYS A 431 -20.02 7.33 23.62
N SER A 432 -19.40 7.87 24.68
CA SER A 432 -19.25 9.33 24.83
C SER A 432 -18.39 9.94 23.73
N LYS A 433 -17.40 9.20 23.22
CA LYS A 433 -16.55 9.60 22.09
C LYS A 433 -17.09 9.22 20.71
N HIS A 434 -18.31 8.67 20.63
CA HIS A 434 -18.98 8.31 19.36
C HIS A 434 -18.17 7.33 18.49
N VAL A 435 -17.41 6.44 19.13
CA VAL A 435 -16.54 5.49 18.45
C VAL A 435 -17.36 4.36 17.84
N LYS A 436 -17.22 4.14 16.54
CA LYS A 436 -17.91 3.03 15.82
C LYS A 436 -17.09 1.74 15.92
N LYS A 437 -17.75 0.65 16.30
CA LYS A 437 -17.16 -0.70 16.31
C LYS A 437 -17.13 -1.27 14.90
N PHE A 438 -15.98 -1.81 14.49
CA PHE A 438 -15.86 -2.60 13.27
C PHE A 438 -16.28 -4.06 13.51
N SER A 439 -16.98 -4.65 12.55
CA SER A 439 -17.38 -6.05 12.60
C SER A 439 -16.24 -6.94 12.11
N ALA A 440 -15.99 -8.05 12.82
CA ALA A 440 -15.09 -9.09 12.36
C ALA A 440 -15.76 -9.86 11.22
N TYR A 441 -15.04 -10.09 10.13
CA TYR A 441 -15.55 -10.87 9.00
C TYR A 441 -14.43 -11.64 8.31
N SER A 442 -14.83 -12.69 7.61
CA SER A 442 -13.96 -13.47 6.74
C SER A 442 -14.57 -13.55 5.36
N TRP A 443 -13.74 -13.72 4.35
CA TRP A 443 -14.21 -13.94 2.99
C TRP A 443 -13.40 -15.00 2.26
N ILE A 444 -14.01 -15.52 1.22
CA ILE A 444 -13.44 -16.50 0.30
C ILE A 444 -13.82 -16.13 -1.12
N GLU A 445 -12.89 -16.33 -2.05
CA GLU A 445 -13.11 -16.15 -3.48
C GLU A 445 -13.38 -17.52 -4.11
N ILE A 446 -14.57 -17.72 -4.66
CA ILE A 446 -14.98 -18.96 -5.34
C ILE A 446 -15.66 -18.58 -6.65
N ASP A 447 -15.24 -19.22 -7.74
CA ASP A 447 -15.85 -19.04 -9.08
C ASP A 447 -15.95 -17.55 -9.48
N ASN A 448 -14.91 -16.78 -9.12
CA ASN A 448 -14.73 -15.34 -9.35
C ASN A 448 -15.68 -14.43 -8.56
N GLU A 449 -16.37 -14.96 -7.55
CA GLU A 449 -17.20 -14.20 -6.64
C GLU A 449 -16.60 -14.18 -5.23
N VAL A 450 -16.66 -13.02 -4.59
CA VAL A 450 -16.23 -12.83 -3.19
C VAL A 450 -17.42 -13.06 -2.27
N HIS A 451 -17.34 -14.10 -1.45
CA HIS A 451 -18.35 -14.43 -0.44
C HIS A 451 -17.88 -14.01 0.94
N LYS A 452 -18.60 -13.07 1.55
CA LYS A 452 -18.29 -12.51 2.87
C LYS A 452 -19.17 -13.13 3.94
N PHE A 453 -18.58 -13.41 5.10
CA PHE A 453 -19.22 -14.06 6.25
C PHE A 453 -18.98 -13.28 7.54
N VAL A 454 -20.05 -13.13 8.32
CA VAL A 454 -20.07 -12.57 9.68
C VAL A 454 -20.83 -13.56 10.57
N ALA A 455 -20.39 -13.75 11.82
CA ALA A 455 -20.85 -14.86 12.67
C ALA A 455 -22.38 -14.95 12.85
N ASP A 456 -23.05 -13.80 12.91
CA ASP A 456 -24.51 -13.69 13.13
C ASP A 456 -25.28 -13.32 11.86
N ASP A 457 -24.59 -13.14 10.74
CA ASP A 457 -25.22 -12.81 9.47
C ASP A 457 -25.77 -14.08 8.82
N ARG A 458 -27.03 -14.01 8.40
CA ARG A 458 -27.78 -15.08 7.73
C ARG A 458 -28.31 -14.65 6.36
N THR A 459 -27.89 -13.49 5.87
CA THR A 459 -28.33 -12.94 4.57
C THR A 459 -27.75 -13.69 3.37
N HIS A 460 -26.66 -14.43 3.55
CA HIS A 460 -26.06 -15.22 2.47
C HIS A 460 -27.05 -16.25 1.90
N PRO A 461 -27.19 -16.39 0.56
CA PRO A 461 -28.17 -17.30 -0.05
C PRO A 461 -28.07 -18.76 0.45
N ASP A 462 -26.83 -19.24 0.59
CA ASP A 462 -26.55 -20.61 1.05
C ASP A 462 -26.47 -20.77 2.58
N ALA A 463 -26.89 -19.75 3.37
CA ALA A 463 -26.69 -19.74 4.83
C ALA A 463 -27.16 -21.04 5.50
N LYS A 464 -28.37 -21.53 5.20
CA LYS A 464 -28.90 -22.78 5.80
C LYS A 464 -28.01 -23.99 5.53
N ILE A 465 -27.52 -24.14 4.30
CA ILE A 465 -26.68 -25.28 3.88
C ILE A 465 -25.31 -25.20 4.55
N ILE A 466 -24.74 -24.00 4.64
CA ILE A 466 -23.47 -23.74 5.33
C ILE A 466 -23.55 -24.18 6.79
N HIS A 467 -24.63 -23.82 7.49
CA HIS A 467 -24.83 -24.18 8.90
C HIS A 467 -24.95 -25.69 9.08
N VAL A 468 -25.70 -26.37 8.21
CA VAL A 468 -25.83 -27.83 8.25
C VAL A 468 -24.47 -28.51 8.06
N GLN A 469 -23.67 -28.06 7.08
CA GLN A 469 -22.35 -28.65 6.86
C GLN A 469 -21.36 -28.33 7.96
N LEU A 470 -21.39 -27.11 8.50
CA LEU A 470 -20.53 -26.72 9.61
C LEU A 470 -20.85 -27.56 10.86
N ASN A 471 -22.12 -27.76 11.19
CA ASN A 471 -22.52 -28.63 12.29
C ASN A 471 -22.08 -30.08 12.09
N ARG A 472 -22.21 -30.61 10.86
CA ARG A 472 -21.69 -31.94 10.52
C ARG A 472 -20.18 -32.02 10.70
N LEU A 473 -19.46 -30.98 10.27
CA LEU A 473 -18.01 -30.91 10.39
C LEU A 473 -17.59 -30.85 11.86
N ILE A 474 -18.19 -29.97 12.67
CA ILE A 474 -17.92 -29.85 14.10
C ILE A 474 -18.05 -31.20 14.81
N ARG A 475 -19.14 -31.95 14.57
CA ARG A 475 -19.33 -33.28 15.17
C ARG A 475 -18.18 -34.25 14.84
N LYS A 476 -17.77 -34.30 13.57
CA LYS A 476 -16.63 -35.14 13.14
C LYS A 476 -15.31 -34.71 13.80
N LEU A 477 -15.10 -33.41 13.97
CA LEU A 477 -13.90 -32.90 14.63
C LEU A 477 -13.92 -33.23 16.13
N GLN A 478 -15.08 -33.15 16.78
CA GLN A 478 -15.26 -33.53 18.19
C GLN A 478 -14.99 -35.03 18.41
N GLU A 479 -15.47 -35.90 17.53
CA GLU A 479 -15.14 -37.33 17.52
C GLU A 479 -13.62 -37.57 17.39
N ALA A 480 -12.90 -36.67 16.72
CA ALA A 480 -11.44 -36.72 16.59
C ALA A 480 -10.68 -36.01 17.73
N GLY A 481 -11.37 -35.45 18.73
CA GLY A 481 -10.76 -34.81 19.90
C GLY A 481 -10.70 -33.28 19.89
N PHE A 482 -11.34 -32.60 18.93
CA PHE A 482 -11.48 -31.14 18.96
C PHE A 482 -12.54 -30.70 19.98
N SER A 483 -12.18 -29.81 20.91
CA SER A 483 -13.13 -29.19 21.83
C SER A 483 -13.16 -27.67 21.63
N PRO A 484 -14.33 -27.07 21.36
CA PRO A 484 -14.47 -25.61 21.32
C PRO A 484 -14.06 -24.97 22.64
N ASN A 485 -13.31 -23.87 22.60
CA ASN A 485 -12.82 -23.19 23.80
C ASN A 485 -13.68 -21.97 24.17
N THR A 486 -14.75 -22.17 24.96
CA THR A 486 -15.69 -21.10 25.36
C THR A 486 -15.05 -19.98 26.17
N ASN A 487 -13.89 -20.21 26.81
CA ASN A 487 -13.17 -19.16 27.56
C ASN A 487 -12.68 -18.00 26.68
N LEU A 488 -12.63 -18.19 25.35
CA LEU A 488 -12.26 -17.14 24.40
C LEU A 488 -13.42 -16.16 24.10
N VAL A 489 -14.65 -16.50 24.50
CA VAL A 489 -15.81 -15.62 24.34
C VAL A 489 -15.91 -14.70 25.57
N LEU A 490 -15.40 -13.48 25.40
CA LEU A 490 -15.24 -12.49 26.47
C LEU A 490 -16.51 -11.65 26.73
N HIS A 491 -17.67 -12.27 26.52
CA HIS A 491 -18.98 -11.69 26.77
C HIS A 491 -19.64 -12.38 27.96
N ASP A 492 -20.44 -11.62 28.71
CA ASP A 492 -21.20 -12.12 29.87
C ASP A 492 -22.46 -12.86 29.38
N PHE A 493 -22.22 -14.01 28.76
CA PHE A 493 -23.22 -14.92 28.19
C PHE A 493 -23.24 -16.24 28.96
N GLY A 494 -24.35 -16.98 28.85
CA GLY A 494 -24.41 -18.38 29.31
C GLY A 494 -23.43 -19.27 28.53
N GLU A 495 -23.01 -20.40 29.10
CA GLU A 495 -22.07 -21.32 28.42
C GLU A 495 -22.60 -21.83 27.06
N ASP A 496 -23.92 -22.06 26.95
CA ASP A 496 -24.55 -22.47 25.69
C ASP A 496 -24.46 -21.39 24.60
N GLU A 497 -24.67 -20.12 24.97
CA GLU A 497 -24.55 -18.97 24.06
C GLU A 497 -23.10 -18.73 23.64
N LYS A 498 -22.13 -18.92 24.56
CA LYS A 498 -20.70 -18.86 24.21
C LYS A 498 -20.32 -19.96 23.23
N LEU A 499 -20.84 -21.17 23.45
CA LEU A 499 -20.61 -22.31 22.57
C LEU A 499 -21.21 -22.08 21.19
N GLU A 500 -22.40 -21.47 21.11
CA GLU A 500 -23.01 -21.09 19.84
C GLU A 500 -22.12 -20.05 19.11
N SER A 501 -21.76 -18.96 19.79
CA SER A 501 -20.95 -17.89 19.21
C SER A 501 -19.63 -18.39 18.63
N ILE A 502 -18.88 -19.22 19.37
CA ILE A 502 -17.57 -19.70 18.93
C ILE A 502 -17.66 -20.69 17.76
N ASN A 503 -18.74 -21.46 17.67
CA ASN A 503 -18.93 -22.43 16.61
C ASN A 503 -19.23 -21.79 15.25
N TYR A 504 -19.83 -20.60 15.26
CA TYR A 504 -20.22 -19.89 14.03
C TYR A 504 -19.31 -18.70 13.70
N HIS A 505 -18.06 -18.67 14.19
CA HIS A 505 -17.08 -17.69 13.74
C HIS A 505 -16.96 -17.64 12.21
N SER A 506 -16.73 -16.42 11.69
CA SER A 506 -16.71 -16.14 10.25
C SER A 506 -15.78 -17.05 9.44
N GLU A 507 -14.63 -17.43 10.00
CA GLU A 507 -13.66 -18.31 9.36
C GLU A 507 -14.23 -19.71 9.13
N LYS A 508 -14.98 -20.22 10.12
CA LYS A 508 -15.59 -21.56 10.06
C LYS A 508 -16.73 -21.59 9.05
N LEU A 509 -17.51 -20.51 8.98
CA LEU A 509 -18.55 -20.32 7.96
C LEU A 509 -17.94 -20.29 6.55
N ALA A 510 -16.88 -19.49 6.35
CA ALA A 510 -16.17 -19.41 5.08
C ALA A 510 -15.57 -20.75 4.65
N LEU A 511 -14.97 -21.50 5.59
CA LEU A 511 -14.44 -22.84 5.34
C LEU A 511 -15.54 -23.83 4.92
N ALA A 512 -16.65 -23.85 5.66
CA ALA A 512 -17.78 -24.73 5.35
C ALA A 512 -18.33 -24.44 3.95
N TYR A 513 -18.46 -23.17 3.58
CA TYR A 513 -18.82 -22.76 2.23
C TYR A 513 -17.81 -23.24 1.17
N GLY A 514 -16.51 -23.07 1.42
CA GLY A 514 -15.44 -23.57 0.55
C GLY A 514 -15.47 -25.09 0.33
N LEU A 515 -15.75 -25.85 1.38
CA LEU A 515 -15.92 -27.30 1.32
C LEU A 515 -17.17 -27.71 0.51
N ILE A 516 -18.26 -26.95 0.61
CA ILE A 516 -19.49 -27.18 -0.18
C ILE A 516 -19.23 -26.97 -1.66
N LYS A 517 -18.66 -25.82 -2.03
CA LYS A 517 -18.51 -25.45 -3.45
C LYS A 517 -17.39 -26.21 -4.15
N LYS A 518 -16.39 -26.71 -3.40
CA LYS A 518 -15.28 -27.49 -3.96
C LYS A 518 -15.14 -28.86 -3.27
N PRO A 519 -16.12 -29.78 -3.34
CA PRO A 519 -16.17 -30.97 -2.47
C PRO A 519 -15.07 -32.01 -2.71
N ARG A 520 -14.44 -32.01 -3.89
CA ARG A 520 -13.38 -32.97 -4.29
C ARG A 520 -12.06 -32.29 -4.67
N GLY A 521 -11.87 -31.04 -4.26
CA GLY A 521 -10.69 -30.26 -4.63
C GLY A 521 -9.45 -30.67 -3.85
N VAL A 522 -8.35 -30.98 -4.55
CA VAL A 522 -6.99 -31.00 -3.98
C VAL A 522 -6.45 -29.58 -3.76
N THR A 523 -7.07 -28.57 -4.39
CA THR A 523 -6.69 -27.18 -4.22
C THR A 523 -6.97 -26.68 -2.80
N PRO A 524 -6.07 -25.88 -2.22
CA PRO A 524 -6.27 -25.30 -0.90
C PRO A 524 -7.53 -24.45 -0.82
N ILE A 525 -8.23 -24.50 0.31
CA ILE A 525 -9.27 -23.51 0.62
C ILE A 525 -8.60 -22.26 1.17
N ARG A 526 -8.74 -21.12 0.49
CA ARG A 526 -8.15 -19.84 0.89
C ARG A 526 -9.20 -19.00 1.60
N ILE A 527 -8.91 -18.56 2.83
CA ILE A 527 -9.78 -17.73 3.64
C ILE A 527 -8.97 -16.51 4.06
N ILE A 528 -9.58 -15.34 3.96
CA ILE A 528 -8.97 -14.11 4.45
C ILE A 528 -9.84 -13.55 5.56
N LYS A 529 -9.20 -13.08 6.63
CA LYS A 529 -9.83 -12.47 7.80
C LYS A 529 -9.29 -11.06 7.99
N ASN A 530 -10.19 -10.12 8.28
CA ASN A 530 -9.83 -8.71 8.46
C ASN A 530 -9.12 -8.39 9.80
N ILE A 531 -9.14 -9.32 10.74
CA ILE A 531 -8.50 -9.21 12.06
C ILE A 531 -7.72 -10.49 12.37
N ARG A 532 -6.90 -10.48 13.42
CA ARG A 532 -6.18 -11.65 13.90
C ARG A 532 -7.12 -12.84 14.17
N THR A 533 -6.72 -14.04 13.75
CA THR A 533 -7.49 -15.27 14.00
C THR A 533 -7.48 -15.61 15.49
N CYS A 534 -8.56 -16.18 16.04
CA CYS A 534 -8.56 -16.65 17.43
C CYS A 534 -7.95 -18.06 17.55
N ALA A 535 -7.48 -18.42 18.76
CA ALA A 535 -6.85 -19.72 19.00
C ALA A 535 -7.76 -20.91 18.65
N ASP A 536 -9.07 -20.80 18.93
CA ASP A 536 -10.05 -21.83 18.60
C ASP A 536 -10.18 -22.05 17.08
N CYS A 537 -10.34 -20.98 16.30
CA CYS A 537 -10.39 -21.08 14.84
C CYS A 537 -9.08 -21.65 14.27
N HIS A 538 -7.93 -21.26 14.80
CA HIS A 538 -6.64 -21.80 14.37
C HIS A 538 -6.55 -23.31 14.61
N ILE A 539 -6.90 -23.78 15.82
CA ILE A 539 -6.94 -25.21 16.16
C ILE A 539 -7.97 -25.93 15.28
N PHE A 540 -9.15 -25.36 15.09
CA PHE A 540 -10.19 -25.89 14.22
C PHE A 540 -9.65 -26.16 12.80
N MET A 541 -8.92 -25.20 12.20
CA MET A 541 -8.32 -25.38 10.88
C MET A 541 -7.28 -26.50 10.84
N LYS A 542 -6.46 -26.67 11.89
CA LYS A 542 -5.55 -27.82 12.02
C LYS A 542 -6.33 -29.14 11.93
N PHE A 543 -7.35 -29.31 12.76
CA PHE A 543 -8.18 -30.52 12.76
C PHE A 543 -8.85 -30.76 11.40
N VAL A 544 -9.39 -29.71 10.77
CA VAL A 544 -10.01 -29.83 9.44
C VAL A 544 -9.00 -30.30 8.40
N SER A 545 -7.80 -29.70 8.35
CA SER A 545 -6.76 -30.08 7.39
C SER A 545 -6.29 -31.53 7.56
N ASN A 546 -6.31 -32.04 8.80
CA ASN A 546 -5.96 -33.43 9.11
C ASN A 546 -7.05 -34.41 8.66
N ILE A 547 -8.31 -34.18 9.06
CA ILE A 547 -9.42 -35.11 8.78
C ILE A 547 -9.79 -35.09 7.30
N THR A 548 -9.86 -33.91 6.68
CA THR A 548 -10.25 -33.79 5.28
C THR A 548 -9.10 -34.07 4.33
N ARG A 549 -7.85 -34.16 4.84
CA ARG A 549 -6.61 -34.24 4.06
C ARG A 549 -6.49 -33.13 3.01
N ARG A 550 -7.15 -31.99 3.27
CA ARG A 550 -7.18 -30.85 2.37
C ARG A 550 -6.43 -29.66 2.97
N PRO A 551 -5.49 -29.04 2.23
CA PRO A 551 -4.83 -27.84 2.70
C PRO A 551 -5.82 -26.69 2.92
N VAL A 552 -5.61 -25.92 3.99
CA VAL A 552 -6.33 -24.67 4.25
C VAL A 552 -5.31 -23.55 4.39
N ILE A 553 -5.52 -22.45 3.69
CA ILE A 553 -4.69 -21.25 3.80
C ILE A 553 -5.56 -20.16 4.42
N LEU A 554 -5.18 -19.69 5.60
CA LEU A 554 -5.89 -18.62 6.30
C LEU A 554 -4.96 -17.41 6.43
N ARG A 555 -5.32 -16.30 5.79
CA ARG A 555 -4.65 -15.00 6.01
C ARG A 555 -5.38 -14.25 7.10
N ASP A 556 -4.68 -13.84 8.14
CA ASP A 556 -5.20 -12.87 9.11
C ASP A 556 -4.50 -11.51 8.97
N SER A 557 -4.74 -10.58 9.90
CA SER A 557 -4.14 -9.25 9.85
C SER A 557 -2.62 -9.23 9.94
N ASN A 558 -1.99 -10.33 10.37
CA ASN A 558 -0.57 -10.40 10.66
C ASN A 558 0.18 -11.30 9.69
N ARG A 559 -0.35 -12.48 9.35
CA ARG A 559 0.34 -13.48 8.54
C ARG A 559 -0.60 -14.48 7.85
N PHE A 560 -0.01 -15.30 6.98
CA PHE A 560 -0.64 -16.52 6.49
C PHE A 560 -0.36 -17.70 7.40
N HIS A 561 -1.40 -18.50 7.61
CA HIS A 561 -1.37 -19.79 8.27
C HIS A 561 -1.66 -20.86 7.22
N HIS A 562 -0.65 -21.68 6.93
CA HIS A 562 -0.77 -22.79 5.99
C HIS A 562 -1.02 -24.08 6.77
N PHE A 563 -2.26 -24.56 6.77
CA PHE A 563 -2.66 -25.78 7.45
C PHE A 563 -2.56 -26.98 6.51
N VAL A 564 -1.65 -27.90 6.82
CA VAL A 564 -1.42 -29.12 6.05
C VAL A 564 -1.29 -30.28 7.02
N GLN A 565 -2.15 -31.29 6.87
CA GLN A 565 -2.11 -32.52 7.67
C GLN A 565 -2.09 -32.29 9.19
N GLY A 566 -2.82 -31.29 9.69
CA GLY A 566 -2.88 -30.99 11.13
C GLY A 566 -1.77 -30.08 11.65
N GLN A 567 -0.82 -29.70 10.82
CA GLN A 567 0.25 -28.77 11.17
C GLN A 567 -0.01 -27.40 10.54
N CYS A 568 0.52 -26.34 11.15
CA CYS A 568 0.47 -24.98 10.63
C CYS A 568 1.89 -24.46 10.37
N SER A 569 2.09 -23.67 9.30
CA SER A 569 3.38 -23.03 9.01
C SER A 569 3.92 -22.15 10.15
N CYS A 570 3.04 -21.66 11.04
CA CYS A 570 3.45 -20.87 12.19
C CYS A 570 4.06 -21.67 13.35
N LYS A 571 4.05 -23.01 13.29
CA LYS A 571 4.56 -23.90 14.36
C LYS A 571 3.97 -23.61 15.74
N ASP A 572 2.71 -23.15 15.77
CA ASP A 572 1.98 -22.69 16.96
C ASP A 572 2.61 -21.49 17.70
N TYR A 573 3.54 -20.78 17.05
CA TYR A 573 4.14 -19.52 17.50
C TYR A 573 3.66 -18.36 16.62
N TRP A 574 2.58 -17.69 17.03
CA TRP A 574 1.94 -16.64 16.22
C TRP A 574 1.26 -15.53 17.02
#